data_AF-A0A8B4RZR7-F1
#
_entry.id   AF-A0A8B4RZR7-F1
#
_cell.length_a   1.000
_cell.length_b   1.000
_cell.length_c   1.000
_cell.angle_alpha   90.00
_cell.angle_beta   90.00
_cell.angle_gamma   90.00
#
_symmetry.space_group_name_H-M   'P 1'
#
loop_
_entity.id
_entity.type
_entity.pdbx_description
1 polymer ?
#
loop_
_entity_poly.entity_id
_entity_poly.type
_entity_poly.pdbx_seq_one_letter_code
_entity_poly.pdbx_strand_id
1 'polypeptide(L)'
;MKKLILTLVAALGIAGAAQASEGGIHWDKAPVNTSDTASLQNGAKIFVNYCLSCHSAAFMRFNRLKDIGLTDQDIKDNLLFSTDKVGETMKAAINPKEAKEWFGANPPDLTVIARSRAGSGGSGADYLYTFLRTFYRDDTKATGWNNLAFPSVGMPHALWELQGERRAIFEEHDDHGTKTQVFKGWEQVSPGKMSAVQYDQAVGDLVNYLQWMGEPAQNTRTRIGVGVLIFLAFFIFIAWRLNAAFWKDVK
;
A
#
# COMPACT_ATOMS: atom_id res chain seq x y z
N MET A 1 -20.26 5.47 39.47
CA MET A 1 -20.48 4.69 38.22
C MET A 1 -21.29 5.45 37.18
N LYS A 2 -22.49 5.97 37.49
CA LYS A 2 -23.30 6.76 36.51
C LYS A 2 -22.57 7.98 35.90
N LYS A 3 -21.77 8.72 36.69
CA LYS A 3 -21.00 9.88 36.20
C LYS A 3 -19.84 9.51 35.27
N LEU A 4 -19.23 8.32 35.45
CA LEU A 4 -18.16 7.81 34.58
C LEU A 4 -18.70 7.27 33.24
N ILE A 5 -19.90 6.69 33.26
CA ILE A 5 -20.59 6.24 32.05
C ILE A 5 -21.03 7.45 31.23
N LEU A 6 -21.56 8.50 31.87
CA LEU A 6 -21.93 9.74 31.16
C LEU A 6 -20.72 10.45 30.54
N THR A 7 -19.57 10.49 31.19
CA THR A 7 -18.35 11.07 30.59
C THR A 7 -17.79 10.20 29.47
N LEU A 8 -17.90 8.87 29.54
CA LEU A 8 -17.49 7.99 28.44
C LEU A 8 -18.41 8.15 27.21
N VAL A 9 -19.72 8.28 27.42
CA VAL A 9 -20.70 8.52 26.35
C VAL A 9 -20.55 9.93 25.76
N ALA A 10 -20.25 10.94 26.58
CA ALA A 10 -19.97 12.29 26.09
C ALA A 10 -18.64 12.37 25.32
N ALA A 11 -17.60 11.63 25.74
CA ALA A 11 -16.34 11.53 25.02
C ALA A 11 -16.49 10.79 23.67
N LEU A 12 -17.36 9.77 23.61
CA LEU A 12 -17.72 9.07 22.38
C LEU A 12 -18.60 9.92 21.44
N GLY A 13 -19.38 10.87 21.98
CA GLY A 13 -20.24 11.78 21.21
C GLY A 13 -19.51 12.95 20.54
N ILE A 14 -18.34 13.35 21.05
CA ILE A 14 -17.52 14.44 20.49
C ILE A 14 -16.56 13.93 19.41
N ALA A 15 -16.36 12.61 19.28
CA ALA A 15 -15.64 11.97 18.17
C ALA A 15 -16.51 11.82 16.91
N GLY A 16 -17.47 12.73 16.69
CA GLY A 16 -18.24 12.83 15.46
C GLY A 16 -17.29 13.17 14.31
N ALA A 17 -17.35 12.36 13.25
CA ALA A 17 -16.49 12.39 12.08
C ALA A 17 -16.12 13.82 11.63
N ALA A 18 -14.88 14.22 11.92
CA ALA A 18 -14.22 15.24 11.12
C ALA A 18 -14.01 14.62 9.73
N GLN A 19 -14.94 14.89 8.81
CA GLN A 19 -14.74 14.69 7.37
C GLN A 19 -13.73 15.74 6.93
N ALA A 20 -12.45 15.47 7.16
CA ALA A 20 -11.40 16.17 6.46
C ALA A 20 -11.53 15.79 4.99
N SER A 21 -12.09 16.69 4.18
CA SER A 21 -11.97 16.62 2.73
C SER A 21 -10.51 16.92 2.38
N GLU A 22 -9.60 15.96 2.65
CA GLU A 22 -8.28 15.99 2.05
C GLU A 22 -8.48 15.95 0.53
N GLY A 23 -8.02 17.00 -0.16
CA GLY A 23 -8.11 17.07 -1.62
C GLY A 23 -7.45 15.84 -2.26
N GLY A 24 -8.12 15.25 -3.24
CA GLY A 24 -7.66 14.06 -3.93
C GLY A 24 -8.81 13.13 -4.31
N ILE A 25 -8.51 12.08 -5.07
CA ILE A 25 -9.50 11.04 -5.38
C ILE A 25 -9.67 10.07 -4.21
N HIS A 26 -10.85 9.46 -4.11
CA HIS A 26 -11.08 8.36 -3.17
C HIS A 26 -10.13 7.19 -3.48
N TRP A 27 -9.53 6.61 -2.43
CA TRP A 27 -8.68 5.44 -2.57
C TRP A 27 -9.51 4.17 -2.52
N ASP A 28 -9.39 3.36 -3.56
CA ASP A 28 -10.02 2.06 -3.63
C ASP A 28 -9.36 1.07 -2.66
N LYS A 29 -10.17 0.19 -2.09
CA LYS A 29 -9.69 -0.83 -1.16
C LYS A 29 -8.85 -1.88 -1.88
N ALA A 30 -7.62 -2.04 -1.42
CA ALA A 30 -6.72 -3.07 -1.92
C ALA A 30 -7.16 -4.45 -1.41
N PRO A 31 -7.19 -5.50 -2.25
CA PRO A 31 -7.56 -6.86 -1.86
C PRO A 31 -6.40 -7.56 -1.12
N VAL A 32 -5.88 -6.95 -0.07
CA VAL A 32 -4.70 -7.45 0.67
C VAL A 32 -5.08 -8.68 1.49
N ASN A 33 -4.32 -9.76 1.26
CA ASN A 33 -4.33 -10.94 2.11
C ASN A 33 -2.90 -11.48 2.23
N THR A 34 -2.20 -11.08 3.29
CA THR A 34 -0.80 -11.48 3.54
C THR A 34 -0.64 -12.95 3.96
N SER A 35 -1.73 -13.72 4.01
CA SER A 35 -1.70 -15.18 4.18
C SER A 35 -1.88 -15.93 2.85
N ASP A 36 -2.25 -15.25 1.78
CA ASP A 36 -2.35 -15.84 0.44
C ASP A 36 -0.97 -15.90 -0.21
N THR A 37 -0.31 -17.05 -0.07
CA THR A 37 1.04 -17.25 -0.60
C THR A 37 1.09 -17.18 -2.12
N ALA A 38 0.04 -17.59 -2.84
CA ALA A 38 0.01 -17.52 -4.30
C ALA A 38 -0.02 -16.07 -4.78
N SER A 39 -0.86 -15.22 -4.16
CA SER A 39 -0.89 -13.78 -4.41
C SER A 39 0.47 -13.13 -4.09
N LEU A 40 1.09 -13.48 -2.96
CA LEU A 40 2.42 -12.95 -2.61
C LEU A 40 3.51 -13.36 -3.59
N GLN A 41 3.50 -14.60 -4.09
CA GLN A 41 4.45 -15.08 -5.08
C GLN A 41 4.28 -14.37 -6.43
N ASN A 42 3.03 -14.19 -6.88
CA ASN A 42 2.71 -13.41 -8.08
C ASN A 42 3.16 -11.96 -7.94
N GLY A 43 2.89 -11.34 -6.79
CA GLY A 43 3.32 -9.98 -6.49
C GLY A 43 4.83 -9.82 -6.47
N ALA A 44 5.56 -10.78 -5.90
CA ALA A 44 7.02 -10.81 -5.92
C ALA A 44 7.56 -10.89 -7.36
N LYS A 45 6.95 -11.74 -8.20
CA LYS A 45 7.28 -11.84 -9.63
C LYS A 45 7.07 -10.50 -10.34
N ILE A 46 5.92 -9.85 -10.15
CA ILE A 46 5.63 -8.56 -10.79
C ILE A 46 6.62 -7.49 -10.31
N PHE A 47 6.88 -7.42 -9.00
CA PHE A 47 7.83 -6.46 -8.42
C PHE A 47 9.22 -6.61 -9.04
N VAL A 48 9.74 -7.83 -9.10
CA VAL A 48 11.08 -8.09 -9.63
C VAL A 48 11.16 -7.78 -11.13
N ASN A 49 10.13 -8.10 -11.92
CA ASN A 49 10.15 -7.93 -13.37
C ASN A 49 9.87 -6.49 -13.83
N TYR A 50 9.08 -5.72 -13.08
CA TYR A 50 8.61 -4.40 -13.52
C TYR A 50 9.05 -3.23 -12.63
N CYS A 51 9.41 -3.49 -11.37
CA CYS A 51 9.71 -2.42 -10.42
C CYS A 51 11.20 -2.37 -10.05
N LEU A 52 11.84 -3.53 -9.88
CA LEU A 52 13.19 -3.64 -9.31
C LEU A 52 14.29 -2.97 -10.16
N SER A 53 14.06 -2.72 -11.45
CA SER A 53 14.99 -1.98 -12.30
C SER A 53 15.17 -0.53 -11.86
N CYS A 54 14.12 0.10 -11.33
CA CYS A 54 14.11 1.49 -10.88
C CYS A 54 14.03 1.62 -9.35
N HIS A 55 13.31 0.72 -8.69
CA HIS A 55 13.00 0.78 -7.27
C HIS A 55 13.73 -0.31 -6.50
N SER A 56 14.52 0.08 -5.51
CA SER A 56 15.11 -0.90 -4.59
C SER A 56 14.08 -1.40 -3.57
N ALA A 57 14.31 -2.60 -3.05
CA ALA A 57 13.85 -3.03 -1.75
C ALA A 57 15.08 -3.39 -0.89
N ALA A 58 15.86 -2.37 -0.53
CA ALA A 58 17.19 -2.49 0.02
C ALA A 58 17.24 -3.19 1.40
N PHE A 59 16.11 -3.26 2.12
CA PHE A 59 16.01 -3.98 3.39
C PHE A 59 15.38 -5.36 3.25
N MET A 60 15.08 -5.80 2.02
CA MET A 60 14.55 -7.12 1.71
C MET A 60 15.62 -7.98 1.03
N ARG A 61 15.89 -9.16 1.59
CA ARG A 61 16.76 -10.17 0.98
C ARG A 61 15.95 -11.15 0.17
N PHE A 62 16.49 -11.61 -0.96
CA PHE A 62 15.81 -12.60 -1.80
C PHE A 62 15.45 -13.88 -1.03
N ASN A 63 16.31 -14.33 -0.10
CA ASN A 63 16.05 -15.54 0.69
C ASN A 63 14.84 -15.44 1.63
N ARG A 64 14.33 -14.24 1.91
CA ARG A 64 13.08 -14.05 2.68
C ARG A 64 11.86 -14.47 1.89
N LEU A 65 11.95 -14.60 0.57
CA LEU A 65 10.87 -15.14 -0.25
C LEU A 65 10.55 -16.61 0.07
N LYS A 66 11.42 -17.30 0.82
CA LYS A 66 11.10 -18.61 1.41
C LYS A 66 9.93 -18.56 2.39
N ASP A 67 9.74 -17.43 3.08
CA ASP A 67 8.62 -17.24 4.01
C ASP A 67 7.26 -17.25 3.28
N ILE A 68 7.25 -16.98 1.98
CA ILE A 68 6.05 -17.06 1.12
C ILE A 68 6.03 -18.34 0.27
N GLY A 69 6.88 -19.31 0.59
CA GLY A 69 6.86 -20.66 0.00
C GLY A 69 7.69 -20.84 -1.27
N LEU A 70 8.52 -19.87 -1.68
CA LEU A 70 9.46 -20.09 -2.79
C LEU A 70 10.69 -20.90 -2.33
N THR A 71 11.25 -21.72 -3.22
CA THR A 71 12.52 -22.40 -2.96
C THR A 71 13.72 -21.53 -3.36
N ASP A 72 14.92 -21.85 -2.87
CA ASP A 72 16.15 -21.18 -3.33
C ASP A 72 16.36 -21.36 -4.84
N GLN A 73 15.85 -22.46 -5.42
CA GLN A 73 15.94 -22.72 -6.86
C GLN A 73 14.96 -21.82 -7.65
N ASP A 74 13.71 -21.72 -7.21
CA ASP A 74 12.72 -20.82 -7.84
C ASP A 74 13.21 -19.37 -7.88
N ILE A 75 13.84 -18.93 -6.79
CA ILE A 75 14.40 -17.59 -6.66
C ILE A 75 15.55 -17.39 -7.66
N LYS A 76 16.49 -18.35 -7.73
CA LYS A 76 17.64 -18.28 -8.65
C LYS A 76 17.21 -18.25 -10.11
N ASP A 77 16.28 -19.13 -10.47
CA ASP A 77 15.90 -19.32 -11.87
C ASP A 77 15.04 -18.18 -12.41
N ASN A 78 14.27 -17.50 -11.54
CA ASN A 78 13.23 -16.58 -11.99
C ASN A 78 13.32 -15.15 -11.46
N LEU A 79 14.09 -14.88 -10.39
CA LEU A 79 14.03 -13.60 -9.67
C LEU A 79 15.38 -12.90 -9.49
N LEU A 80 16.50 -13.60 -9.66
CA LEU A 80 17.85 -13.07 -9.45
C LEU A 80 18.40 -12.31 -10.69
N PHE A 81 17.69 -11.29 -11.17
CA PHE A 81 18.16 -10.50 -12.31
C PHE A 81 19.24 -9.47 -11.95
N SER A 82 19.33 -9.05 -10.69
CA SER A 82 20.25 -7.99 -10.24
C SER A 82 21.42 -8.49 -9.39
N THR A 83 21.51 -9.79 -9.10
CA THR A 83 22.56 -10.38 -8.25
C THR A 83 22.63 -11.90 -8.40
N ASP A 84 23.79 -12.51 -8.11
CA ASP A 84 23.98 -13.96 -8.23
C ASP A 84 23.65 -14.75 -6.95
N LYS A 85 23.33 -14.05 -5.84
CA LYS A 85 23.21 -14.65 -4.51
C LYS A 85 21.85 -14.39 -3.89
N VAL A 86 21.16 -15.48 -3.53
CA VAL A 86 19.88 -15.45 -2.80
C VAL A 86 19.97 -14.70 -1.45
N GLY A 87 21.17 -14.65 -0.86
CA GLY A 87 21.39 -13.92 0.39
C GLY A 87 21.43 -12.40 0.24
N GLU A 88 21.56 -11.86 -0.96
CA GLU A 88 21.71 -10.42 -1.20
C GLU A 88 20.37 -9.69 -1.13
N THR A 89 20.44 -8.36 -0.99
CA THR A 89 19.25 -7.51 -1.00
C THR A 89 18.84 -7.11 -2.41
N MET A 90 17.57 -6.75 -2.55
CA MET A 90 16.99 -6.31 -3.83
C MET A 90 17.39 -4.86 -4.10
N LYS A 91 18.56 -4.63 -4.70
CA LYS A 91 19.00 -3.30 -5.11
C LYS A 91 18.73 -3.07 -6.59
N ALA A 92 18.17 -1.91 -6.90
CA ALA A 92 18.01 -1.43 -8.27
C ALA A 92 19.38 -1.02 -8.84
N ALA A 93 19.55 -1.22 -10.14
CA ALA A 93 20.78 -0.85 -10.86
C ALA A 93 20.81 0.62 -11.30
N ILE A 94 19.69 1.35 -11.18
CA ILE A 94 19.57 2.73 -11.64
C ILE A 94 20.54 3.67 -10.90
N ASN A 95 21.21 4.55 -11.65
CA ASN A 95 22.09 5.57 -11.07
C ASN A 95 21.25 6.74 -10.50
N PRO A 96 21.41 7.14 -9.23
CA PRO A 96 20.60 8.21 -8.63
C PRO A 96 20.71 9.57 -9.31
N LYS A 97 21.87 9.89 -9.91
CA LYS A 97 22.08 11.16 -10.62
C LYS A 97 21.29 11.19 -11.91
N GLU A 98 21.37 10.12 -12.70
CA GLU A 98 20.61 9.97 -13.94
C GLU A 98 19.11 9.88 -13.66
N ALA A 99 18.71 9.15 -12.61
CA ALA A 99 17.32 9.06 -12.21
C ALA A 99 16.70 10.43 -11.87
N LYS A 100 17.46 11.29 -11.17
CA LYS A 100 17.04 12.66 -10.88
C LYS A 100 16.92 13.50 -12.16
N GLU A 101 17.81 13.31 -13.12
CA GLU A 101 17.78 14.02 -14.41
C GLU A 101 16.58 13.59 -15.27
N TRP A 102 16.28 12.29 -15.31
CA TRP A 102 15.20 11.73 -16.14
C TRP A 102 13.80 11.87 -15.51
N PHE A 103 13.67 11.70 -14.19
CA PHE A 103 12.38 11.63 -13.49
C PHE A 103 12.13 12.80 -12.53
N GLY A 104 13.08 13.74 -12.40
CA GLY A 104 13.04 14.85 -11.46
C GLY A 104 13.40 14.48 -10.01
N ALA A 105 13.39 13.18 -9.67
CA ALA A 105 13.77 12.68 -8.36
C ALA A 105 14.31 11.24 -8.45
N ASN A 106 15.09 10.83 -7.46
CA ASN A 106 15.49 9.44 -7.32
C ASN A 106 14.27 8.58 -6.92
N PRO A 107 13.98 7.46 -7.60
CA PRO A 107 12.90 6.56 -7.22
C PRO A 107 13.01 6.13 -5.74
N PRO A 108 11.91 6.15 -4.97
CA PRO A 108 11.93 5.74 -3.58
C PRO A 108 12.23 4.24 -3.45
N ASP A 109 12.89 3.87 -2.34
CA ASP A 109 12.95 2.49 -1.90
C ASP A 109 11.54 2.01 -1.50
N LEU A 110 11.17 0.82 -1.97
CA LEU A 110 9.84 0.27 -1.80
C LEU A 110 9.72 -0.69 -0.62
N THR A 111 10.79 -0.96 0.14
CA THR A 111 10.76 -1.97 1.21
C THR A 111 9.62 -1.74 2.20
N VAL A 112 9.37 -0.48 2.58
CA VAL A 112 8.33 -0.12 3.56
C VAL A 112 7.28 0.85 2.98
N ILE A 113 7.14 0.88 1.65
CA ILE A 113 6.32 1.89 0.97
C ILE A 113 4.85 1.85 1.40
N ALA A 114 4.29 0.65 1.56
CA ALA A 114 2.90 0.44 1.99
C ALA A 114 2.64 1.00 3.40
N ARG A 115 3.66 1.06 4.27
CA ARG A 115 3.53 1.73 5.58
C ARG A 115 3.68 3.23 5.47
N SER A 116 4.63 3.69 4.66
CA SER A 116 4.94 5.12 4.50
C SER A 116 3.84 5.94 3.80
N ARG A 117 2.92 5.26 3.10
CA ARG A 117 1.83 5.89 2.35
C ARG A 117 0.46 5.80 3.04
N ALA A 118 0.40 5.23 4.25
CA ALA A 118 -0.81 5.31 5.05
C ALA A 118 -1.12 6.77 5.41
N GLY A 119 -2.38 7.16 5.31
CA GLY A 119 -2.82 8.54 5.54
C GLY A 119 -4.29 8.59 5.93
N SER A 120 -4.88 9.80 5.94
CA SER A 120 -6.29 9.95 6.34
C SER A 120 -7.26 9.25 5.37
N GLY A 121 -6.88 9.17 4.08
CA GLY A 121 -7.66 8.52 3.02
C GLY A 121 -7.68 6.98 3.07
N GLY A 122 -6.87 6.34 3.92
CA GLY A 122 -6.86 4.88 4.06
C GLY A 122 -5.49 4.27 4.34
N SER A 123 -5.39 2.95 4.16
CA SER A 123 -4.11 2.26 4.30
C SER A 123 -3.18 2.62 3.13
N GLY A 124 -1.86 2.51 3.32
CA GLY A 124 -0.95 2.76 2.20
C GLY A 124 -1.05 1.70 1.11
N ALA A 125 -1.59 0.52 1.40
CA ALA A 125 -1.96 -0.46 0.39
C ALA A 125 -3.10 0.06 -0.51
N ASP A 126 -4.14 0.67 0.07
CA ASP A 126 -5.25 1.30 -0.68
C ASP A 126 -4.72 2.40 -1.61
N TYR A 127 -3.80 3.24 -1.11
CA TYR A 127 -3.13 4.26 -1.92
C TYR A 127 -2.37 3.64 -3.10
N LEU A 128 -1.52 2.62 -2.85
CA LEU A 128 -0.71 2.00 -3.90
C LEU A 128 -1.56 1.29 -4.94
N TYR A 129 -2.62 0.61 -4.51
CA TYR A 129 -3.58 -0.06 -5.39
C TYR A 129 -4.32 0.94 -6.28
N THR A 130 -4.71 2.08 -5.73
CA THR A 130 -5.33 3.17 -6.49
C THR A 130 -4.32 3.82 -7.43
N PHE A 131 -3.13 4.15 -6.94
CA PHE A 131 -2.06 4.78 -7.71
C PHE A 131 -1.68 3.95 -8.94
N LEU A 132 -1.41 2.66 -8.78
CA LEU A 132 -1.02 1.79 -9.91
C LEU A 132 -2.16 1.56 -10.91
N ARG A 133 -3.43 1.73 -10.51
CA ARG A 133 -4.61 1.59 -11.37
C ARG A 133 -5.17 2.90 -11.89
N THR A 134 -4.50 4.03 -11.68
CA THR A 134 -5.00 5.35 -12.14
C THR A 134 -4.00 6.11 -13.01
N PHE A 135 -3.02 5.40 -13.57
CA PHE A 135 -2.18 5.92 -14.64
C PHE A 135 -2.97 6.13 -15.94
N TYR A 136 -2.62 7.18 -16.67
CA TYR A 136 -3.17 7.51 -17.99
C TYR A 136 -2.18 8.32 -18.83
N ARG A 137 -2.37 8.28 -20.15
CA ARG A 137 -1.58 9.03 -21.13
C ARG A 137 -1.84 10.52 -21.02
N ASP A 138 -0.77 11.28 -20.93
CA ASP A 138 -0.80 12.74 -20.88
C ASP A 138 0.46 13.28 -21.54
N ASP A 139 0.33 13.67 -22.80
CA ASP A 139 1.44 14.13 -23.64
C ASP A 139 1.99 15.49 -23.18
N THR A 140 1.33 16.15 -22.22
CA THR A 140 1.83 17.38 -21.58
C THR A 140 2.87 17.11 -20.49
N LYS A 141 3.05 15.85 -20.08
CA LYS A 141 4.02 15.43 -19.05
C LYS A 141 5.29 14.91 -19.69
N ALA A 142 6.42 15.12 -19.03
CA ALA A 142 7.74 14.69 -19.51
C ALA A 142 7.84 13.18 -19.79
N THR A 143 7.13 12.36 -18.99
CA THR A 143 7.10 10.90 -19.16
C THR A 143 6.03 10.43 -20.15
N GLY A 144 5.14 11.32 -20.62
CA GLY A 144 3.93 10.97 -21.37
C GLY A 144 2.84 10.30 -20.52
N TRP A 145 2.99 10.30 -19.20
CA TRP A 145 2.07 9.68 -18.25
C TRP A 145 1.73 10.62 -17.10
N ASN A 146 0.51 10.49 -16.62
CA ASN A 146 0.03 11.18 -15.42
C ASN A 146 -0.83 10.22 -14.59
N ASN A 147 -1.26 10.66 -13.41
CA ASN A 147 -1.93 9.82 -12.43
C ASN A 147 -2.99 10.61 -11.65
N LEU A 148 -4.16 10.00 -11.41
CA LEU A 148 -5.23 10.66 -10.66
C LEU A 148 -4.95 10.72 -9.16
N ALA A 149 -4.30 9.71 -8.58
CA ALA A 149 -3.94 9.68 -7.16
C ALA A 149 -2.72 10.56 -6.84
N PHE A 150 -1.85 10.80 -7.83
CA PHE A 150 -0.72 11.71 -7.70
C PHE A 150 -0.51 12.52 -8.99
N PRO A 151 -1.21 13.66 -9.14
CA PRO A 151 -1.09 14.50 -10.33
C PRO A 151 0.34 14.98 -10.57
N SER A 152 0.76 14.96 -11.83
CA SER A 152 2.12 15.29 -12.29
C SER A 152 3.22 14.42 -11.66
N VAL A 153 2.92 13.15 -11.41
CA VAL A 153 3.91 12.16 -10.95
C VAL A 153 5.06 12.04 -11.95
N GLY A 154 6.30 12.04 -11.45
CA GLY A 154 7.52 11.84 -12.25
C GLY A 154 7.77 10.39 -12.68
N MET A 155 6.96 9.45 -12.18
CA MET A 155 7.07 8.02 -12.50
C MET A 155 6.32 7.73 -13.80
N PRO A 156 6.96 7.10 -14.82
CA PRO A 156 6.23 6.57 -15.97
C PRO A 156 5.34 5.40 -15.55
N HIS A 157 4.37 5.03 -16.39
CA HIS A 157 3.54 3.86 -16.10
C HIS A 157 4.31 2.56 -16.36
N ALA A 158 4.95 1.99 -15.34
CA ALA A 158 5.77 0.78 -15.46
C ALA A 158 5.01 -0.48 -15.94
N LEU A 159 3.68 -0.52 -15.75
CA LEU A 159 2.82 -1.65 -16.10
C LEU A 159 1.95 -1.38 -17.34
N TRP A 160 2.30 -0.37 -18.16
CA TRP A 160 1.48 0.06 -19.29
C TRP A 160 1.20 -1.04 -20.31
N GLU A 161 2.16 -1.94 -20.57
CA GLU A 161 1.93 -3.06 -21.48
C GLU A 161 0.88 -4.05 -20.96
N LEU A 162 0.72 -4.14 -19.64
CA LEU A 162 -0.28 -5.00 -19.01
C LEU A 162 -1.66 -4.34 -19.05
N GLN A 163 -1.74 -3.06 -18.66
CA GLN A 163 -2.99 -2.29 -18.63
C GLN A 163 -3.52 -1.94 -20.03
N GLY A 164 -2.62 -1.64 -20.95
CA GLY A 164 -2.92 -0.89 -22.16
C GLY A 164 -2.86 0.61 -21.93
N GLU A 165 -3.01 1.37 -23.00
CA GLU A 165 -3.04 2.83 -22.93
C GLU A 165 -4.47 3.35 -22.87
N ARG A 166 -4.68 4.36 -22.04
CA ARG A 166 -5.95 5.04 -21.90
C ARG A 166 -5.74 6.50 -21.54
N ARG A 167 -6.75 7.34 -21.80
CA ARG A 167 -6.82 8.74 -21.41
C ARG A 167 -7.90 8.95 -20.36
N ALA A 168 -7.68 9.92 -19.48
CA ALA A 168 -8.68 10.36 -18.52
C ALA A 168 -9.60 11.39 -19.17
N ILE A 169 -10.91 11.19 -19.05
CA ILE A 169 -11.94 12.15 -19.47
C ILE A 169 -12.30 12.99 -18.24
N PHE A 170 -12.16 14.30 -18.35
CA PHE A 170 -12.53 15.27 -17.31
C PHE A 170 -13.69 16.14 -17.77
N GLU A 171 -14.55 16.53 -16.83
CA GLU A 171 -15.57 17.56 -17.03
C GLU A 171 -15.27 18.78 -16.18
N GLU A 172 -15.53 19.97 -16.71
CA GLU A 172 -15.46 21.20 -15.92
C GLU A 172 -16.67 21.30 -15.01
N HIS A 173 -16.43 21.38 -13.71
CA HIS A 173 -17.43 21.71 -12.72
C HIS A 173 -17.11 23.11 -12.17
N ASP A 174 -18.08 24.02 -12.26
CA ASP A 174 -17.98 25.34 -11.65
C ASP A 174 -18.56 25.24 -10.23
N ASP A 175 -17.68 25.34 -9.24
CA ASP A 175 -18.08 25.42 -7.84
C ASP A 175 -17.76 26.83 -7.34
N HIS A 176 -18.81 27.65 -7.22
CA HIS A 176 -18.74 29.03 -6.72
C HIS A 176 -17.68 29.91 -7.41
N GLY A 177 -17.54 29.83 -8.73
CA GLY A 177 -16.59 30.62 -9.53
C GLY A 177 -15.19 30.02 -9.63
N THR A 178 -14.95 28.87 -9.00
CA THR A 178 -13.73 28.06 -9.18
C THR A 178 -14.04 26.90 -10.11
N LYS A 179 -13.52 26.96 -11.34
CA LYS A 179 -13.58 25.85 -12.27
C LYS A 179 -12.63 24.74 -11.83
N THR A 180 -13.18 23.55 -11.60
CA THR A 180 -12.41 22.35 -11.26
C THR A 180 -12.64 21.27 -12.32
N GLN A 181 -11.60 20.50 -12.63
CA GLN A 181 -11.72 19.35 -13.51
C GLN A 181 -12.06 18.12 -12.68
N VAL A 182 -13.22 17.53 -12.93
CA VAL A 182 -13.70 16.32 -12.25
C VAL A 182 -13.54 15.15 -13.20
N PHE A 183 -12.92 14.07 -12.72
CA PHE A 183 -12.75 12.84 -13.49
C PHE A 183 -14.10 12.18 -13.75
N LYS A 184 -14.42 11.90 -15.02
CA LYS A 184 -15.66 11.26 -15.46
C LYS A 184 -15.49 9.80 -15.85
N GLY A 185 -14.34 9.45 -16.43
CA GLY A 185 -14.12 8.09 -16.93
C GLY A 185 -12.88 7.94 -17.80
N TRP A 186 -12.75 6.76 -18.39
CA TRP A 186 -11.59 6.37 -19.20
C TRP A 186 -11.97 6.26 -20.68
N GLU A 187 -11.08 6.75 -21.54
CA GLU A 187 -11.08 6.44 -22.97
C GLU A 187 -9.95 5.45 -23.26
N GLN A 188 -10.26 4.24 -23.76
CA GLN A 188 -9.24 3.28 -24.13
C GLN A 188 -8.57 3.71 -25.45
N VAL A 189 -7.24 3.85 -25.43
CA VAL A 189 -6.45 4.20 -26.62
C VAL A 189 -5.93 2.93 -27.30
N SER A 190 -5.37 2.00 -26.54
CA SER A 190 -4.90 0.71 -27.06
C SER A 190 -5.03 -0.39 -25.99
N PRO A 191 -5.38 -1.63 -26.37
CA PRO A 191 -5.51 -2.72 -25.42
C PRO A 191 -4.15 -3.16 -24.85
N GLY A 192 -4.15 -3.58 -23.58
CA GLY A 192 -2.99 -4.21 -22.94
C GLY A 192 -2.95 -5.72 -23.14
N LYS A 193 -1.93 -6.35 -22.55
CA LYS A 193 -1.78 -7.81 -22.49
C LYS A 193 -2.80 -8.47 -21.54
N MET A 194 -3.40 -7.71 -20.63
CA MET A 194 -4.37 -8.19 -19.65
C MET A 194 -5.72 -7.49 -19.85
N SER A 195 -6.81 -8.18 -19.53
CA SER A 195 -8.09 -7.51 -19.32
C SER A 195 -8.03 -6.61 -18.07
N ALA A 196 -8.96 -5.66 -17.94
CA ALA A 196 -9.02 -4.77 -16.78
C ALA A 196 -9.09 -5.56 -15.45
N VAL A 197 -9.87 -6.64 -15.39
CA VAL A 197 -9.99 -7.48 -14.19
C VAL A 197 -8.68 -8.21 -13.86
N GLN A 198 -8.00 -8.73 -14.89
CA GLN A 198 -6.70 -9.39 -14.71
C GLN A 198 -5.62 -8.40 -14.26
N TYR A 199 -5.64 -7.19 -14.82
CA TYR A 199 -4.74 -6.12 -14.42
C TYR A 199 -4.98 -5.71 -12.96
N ASP A 200 -6.23 -5.53 -12.57
CA ASP A 200 -6.61 -5.20 -11.20
C ASP A 200 -6.17 -6.29 -10.21
N GLN A 201 -6.34 -7.56 -10.56
CA GLN A 201 -5.82 -8.67 -9.75
C GLN A 201 -4.29 -8.65 -9.66
N ALA A 202 -3.58 -8.41 -10.77
CA ALA A 202 -2.12 -8.35 -10.80
C ALA A 202 -1.57 -7.19 -9.94
N VAL A 203 -2.23 -6.03 -9.99
CA VAL A 203 -1.89 -4.91 -9.09
C VAL A 203 -2.24 -5.25 -7.64
N GLY A 204 -3.33 -5.95 -7.39
CA GLY A 204 -3.70 -6.47 -6.08
C GLY A 204 -2.62 -7.37 -5.49
N ASP A 205 -2.14 -8.35 -6.28
CA ASP A 205 -1.05 -9.25 -5.91
C ASP A 205 0.26 -8.49 -5.63
N LEU A 206 0.62 -7.54 -6.50
CA LEU A 206 1.79 -6.68 -6.30
C LEU A 206 1.69 -5.89 -5.00
N VAL A 207 0.55 -5.24 -4.73
CA VAL A 207 0.34 -4.45 -3.52
C VAL A 207 0.30 -5.33 -2.27
N ASN A 208 -0.28 -6.54 -2.37
CA ASN A 208 -0.26 -7.52 -1.29
C ASN A 208 1.19 -7.91 -0.93
N TYR A 209 2.03 -8.13 -1.93
CA TYR A 209 3.47 -8.37 -1.74
C TYR A 209 4.18 -7.15 -1.13
N LEU A 210 3.91 -5.92 -1.59
CA LEU A 210 4.51 -4.71 -1.00
C LEU A 210 4.10 -4.50 0.47
N GLN A 211 2.85 -4.83 0.81
CA GLN A 211 2.34 -4.79 2.19
C GLN A 211 3.06 -5.84 3.06
N TRP A 212 3.16 -7.07 2.58
CA TRP A 212 3.86 -8.14 3.29
C TRP A 212 5.35 -7.83 3.45
N MET A 213 6.01 -7.34 2.40
CA MET A 213 7.43 -6.97 2.44
C MET A 213 7.73 -5.88 3.48
N GLY A 214 6.82 -4.91 3.65
CA GLY A 214 6.95 -3.85 4.66
C GLY A 214 6.74 -4.34 6.09
N GLU A 215 6.11 -5.50 6.29
CA GLU A 215 5.95 -6.13 7.59
C GLU A 215 5.79 -7.68 7.50
N PRO A 216 6.87 -8.44 7.25
CA PRO A 216 6.76 -9.89 7.00
C PRO A 216 6.22 -10.68 8.21
N ALA A 217 6.34 -10.11 9.41
CA ALA A 217 5.86 -10.69 10.66
C ALA A 217 4.45 -10.21 11.07
N GLN A 218 3.72 -9.49 10.21
CA GLN A 218 2.42 -8.88 10.53
C GLN A 218 1.41 -9.88 11.11
N ASN A 219 1.27 -11.06 10.49
CA ASN A 219 0.33 -12.08 10.95
C ASN A 219 0.70 -12.61 12.34
N THR A 220 2.00 -12.81 12.60
CA THR A 220 2.51 -13.19 13.91
C THR A 220 2.26 -12.10 14.95
N ARG A 221 2.54 -10.83 14.62
CA ARG A 221 2.28 -9.68 15.51
C ARG A 221 0.81 -9.61 15.91
N THR A 222 -0.11 -9.70 14.95
CA THR A 222 -1.55 -9.63 15.21
C THR A 222 -2.00 -10.81 16.08
N ARG A 223 -1.56 -12.04 15.77
CA ARG A 223 -1.90 -13.23 16.55
C ARG A 223 -1.43 -13.12 18.00
N ILE A 224 -0.19 -12.69 18.24
CA ILE A 224 0.34 -12.47 19.59
C ILE A 224 -0.43 -11.36 20.29
N GLY A 225 -0.70 -10.24 19.60
CA GLY A 225 -1.44 -9.11 20.14
C GLY A 225 -2.82 -9.48 20.66
N VAL A 226 -3.57 -10.29 19.91
CA VAL A 226 -4.88 -10.80 20.35
C VAL A 226 -4.75 -11.61 21.65
N GLY A 227 -3.76 -12.52 21.73
CA GLY A 227 -3.51 -13.29 22.94
C GLY A 227 -3.16 -12.43 24.15
N VAL A 228 -2.32 -11.40 23.96
CA VAL A 228 -1.96 -10.44 25.01
C VAL A 228 -3.18 -9.65 25.48
N LEU A 229 -4.04 -9.18 24.57
CA LEU A 229 -5.24 -8.43 24.94
C LEU A 229 -6.23 -9.27 25.75
N ILE A 230 -6.40 -10.55 25.41
CA ILE A 230 -7.23 -11.49 26.17
C ILE A 230 -6.65 -11.68 27.58
N PHE A 231 -5.35 -11.90 27.70
CA PHE A 231 -4.69 -12.04 29.00
C PHE A 231 -4.85 -10.77 29.86
N LEU A 232 -4.64 -9.60 29.28
CA LEU A 232 -4.79 -8.33 29.99
C LEU A 232 -6.23 -8.09 30.44
N ALA A 233 -7.23 -8.41 29.62
CA ALA A 233 -8.64 -8.29 29.99
C ALA A 233 -8.98 -9.19 31.21
N PHE A 234 -8.49 -10.43 31.20
CA PHE A 234 -8.65 -11.35 32.32
C PHE A 234 -7.92 -10.86 33.58
N PHE A 235 -6.68 -10.41 33.42
CA PHE A 235 -5.88 -9.90 34.53
C PHE A 235 -6.47 -8.63 35.14
N ILE A 236 -7.00 -7.71 34.32
CA ILE A 236 -7.72 -6.50 34.78
C ILE A 236 -8.89 -6.88 35.68
N PHE A 237 -9.66 -7.92 35.32
CA PHE A 237 -10.75 -8.39 36.16
C PHE A 237 -10.26 -8.90 37.52
N ILE A 238 -9.18 -9.71 37.55
CA ILE A 238 -8.57 -10.19 38.79
C ILE A 238 -8.04 -9.03 39.63
N ALA A 239 -7.26 -8.13 39.04
CA ALA A 239 -6.68 -6.98 39.71
C ALA A 239 -7.76 -6.05 40.28
N TRP A 240 -8.86 -5.86 39.54
CA TRP A 240 -10.02 -5.10 40.01
C TRP A 240 -10.69 -5.76 41.23
N ARG A 241 -10.88 -7.08 41.21
CA ARG A 241 -11.41 -7.84 42.36
C ARG A 241 -10.48 -7.78 43.57
N LEU A 242 -9.17 -7.90 43.35
CA LEU A 242 -8.16 -7.76 44.39
C LEU A 242 -8.18 -6.36 45.00
N ASN A 243 -8.25 -5.31 44.18
CA ASN A 243 -8.35 -3.93 44.64
C ASN A 243 -9.63 -3.70 45.45
N ALA A 244 -10.78 -4.22 45.00
CA ALA A 244 -12.03 -4.14 45.75
C ALA A 244 -11.94 -4.84 47.12
N ALA A 245 -11.22 -5.97 47.20
CA ALA A 245 -11.00 -6.67 48.46
C ALA A 245 -10.06 -5.91 49.40
N PHE A 246 -8.96 -5.36 48.88
CA PHE A 246 -7.96 -4.64 49.68
C PHE A 246 -8.51 -3.35 50.29
N TRP A 247 -9.34 -2.61 49.53
CA TRP A 247 -9.91 -1.34 49.97
C TRP A 247 -11.25 -1.47 50.70
N LYS A 248 -11.71 -2.69 51.00
CA LYS A 248 -13.05 -2.90 51.59
C LYS A 248 -13.22 -2.23 52.97
N ASP A 249 -12.12 -2.12 53.74
CA ASP A 249 -12.13 -1.66 55.14
C ASP A 249 -11.63 -0.21 55.29
N VAL A 250 -11.20 0.43 54.20
CA VAL A 250 -10.65 1.80 54.18
C VAL A 250 -11.68 2.80 53.63
N LYS A 251 -12.78 2.30 53.06
CA LYS A 251 -13.76 3.11 52.34
C LYS A 251 -15.17 2.93 52.87
#